data_AF-A0A3P7JUX1-F1
#
_entry.id   AF-A0A3P7JUX1-F1
#
_cell.length_a   1.000
_cell.length_b   1.000
_cell.length_c   1.000
_cell.angle_alpha   90.00
_cell.angle_beta   90.00
_cell.angle_gamma   90.00
#
_symmetry.space_group_name_H-M   'P 1'
#
loop_
_entity.id
_entity.type
_entity.pdbx_description
1 polymer ?
#
loop_
_entity_poly.entity_id
_entity_poly.type
_entity_poly.pdbx_seq_one_letter_code
_entity_poly.pdbx_strand_id
1 'polypeptide(L)'
;MLLPGVAFTKDGDRLGHGMVRPLDLMLLPGVAFTKDGDRLGHGMGYYDRMLADHKNRFGKLPLMYGLSLTQQMVDSVPLGETDIKLDGVIRAE
;
A
#
# COMPACT_ATOMS: atom_id res chain seq x y z
N MET A 1 -4.24 -17.66 1.90
CA MET A 1 -4.98 -16.40 1.77
C MET A 1 -4.11 -15.48 0.92
N LEU A 2 -4.51 -15.20 -0.32
CA LEU A 2 -3.75 -14.33 -1.23
C LEU A 2 -3.69 -12.94 -0.61
N LEU A 3 -2.50 -12.34 -0.54
CA LEU A 3 -2.33 -10.93 -0.17
C LEU A 3 -2.98 -10.10 -1.29
N PRO A 4 -4.13 -9.43 -1.09
CA PRO A 4 -4.53 -8.41 -2.02
C PRO A 4 -3.46 -7.31 -1.95
N GLY A 5 -2.95 -6.88 -3.11
CA GLY A 5 -1.79 -5.98 -3.22
C GLY A 5 -0.57 -6.67 -3.84
N VAL A 6 0.13 -5.95 -4.71
CA VAL A 6 1.35 -6.45 -5.36
C VAL A 6 2.55 -5.92 -4.58
N ALA A 7 3.41 -6.83 -4.14
CA ALA A 7 4.55 -6.52 -3.30
C ALA A 7 5.85 -7.00 -3.95
N PHE A 8 6.89 -6.18 -3.89
CA PHE A 8 8.16 -6.43 -4.56
C PHE A 8 9.34 -6.31 -3.59
N THR A 9 10.41 -7.05 -3.89
CA THR A 9 11.72 -6.96 -3.23
C THR A 9 12.80 -6.75 -4.28
N LYS A 10 13.88 -6.05 -3.95
CA LYS A 10 14.97 -5.61 -4.86
C LYS A 10 15.58 -6.74 -5.70
N ASP A 11 15.64 -7.95 -5.18
CA ASP A 11 16.38 -9.05 -5.82
C ASP A 11 15.56 -9.85 -6.83
N GLY A 12 14.29 -9.50 -7.08
CA GLY A 12 13.43 -10.21 -8.06
C GLY A 12 13.15 -11.68 -7.74
N ASP A 13 13.69 -12.19 -6.62
CA ASP A 13 13.57 -13.56 -6.15
C ASP A 13 12.10 -13.92 -5.90
N ARG A 14 11.65 -15.00 -6.56
CA ARG A 14 10.48 -15.75 -6.10
C ARG A 14 10.76 -16.14 -4.65
N LEU A 15 9.90 -15.72 -3.71
CA LEU A 15 9.98 -16.01 -2.28
C LEU A 15 10.37 -17.49 -2.06
N GLY A 16 11.66 -17.74 -1.84
CA GLY A 16 12.16 -19.05 -1.45
C GLY A 16 11.57 -19.41 -0.09
N HIS A 17 11.00 -20.61 0.02
CA HIS A 17 10.35 -21.11 1.22
C HIS A 17 11.28 -20.97 2.45
N GLY A 18 11.04 -19.97 3.30
CA GLY A 18 11.64 -19.87 4.64
C GLY A 18 12.23 -18.52 5.06
N MET A 19 12.61 -17.62 4.14
CA MET A 19 13.23 -16.34 4.52
C MET A 19 12.30 -15.16 4.24
N VAL A 20 11.69 -14.59 5.29
CA VAL A 20 10.84 -13.41 5.15
C VAL A 20 11.72 -12.16 5.15
N ARG A 21 11.77 -11.46 4.02
CA ARG A 21 12.54 -10.22 3.81
C ARG A 21 11.63 -8.99 3.84
N PRO A 22 12.16 -7.80 4.15
CA PRO A 22 11.40 -6.57 4.01
C PRO A 22 11.05 -6.31 2.55
N LEU A 23 9.79 -5.98 2.30
CA LEU A 23 9.34 -5.39 1.04
C LEU A 23 10.05 -4.06 0.77
N ASP A 24 10.32 -3.80 -0.51
CA ASP A 24 10.87 -2.53 -0.99
C ASP A 24 9.78 -1.64 -1.62
N LEU A 25 8.79 -2.25 -2.29
CA LEU A 25 7.66 -1.55 -2.90
C LEU A 25 6.36 -2.33 -2.68
N MET A 26 5.30 -1.59 -2.43
CA MET A 26 3.94 -2.09 -2.39
C MET A 26 3.00 -1.22 -3.21
N LEU A 27 2.19 -1.89 -4.04
CA LEU A 27 1.10 -1.28 -4.78
C LEU A 27 -0.21 -1.50 -4.02
N LEU A 28 -0.79 -0.40 -3.53
CA LEU A 28 -1.97 -0.43 -2.68
C LEU A 28 -3.22 -0.06 -3.48
N PRO A 29 -4.23 -0.94 -3.56
CA PRO A 29 -5.51 -0.59 -4.12
C PRO A 29 -6.33 0.26 -3.13
N GLY A 30 -7.31 0.98 -3.68
CA GLY A 30 -8.23 1.83 -2.94
C GLY A 30 -9.46 2.10 -3.79
N VAL A 31 -10.55 2.55 -3.17
CA VAL A 31 -11.74 3.03 -3.88
C VAL A 31 -11.57 4.49 -4.30
N ALA A 32 -10.82 5.28 -3.53
CA ALA A 32 -10.49 6.66 -3.86
C ALA A 32 -9.09 7.06 -3.38
N PHE A 33 -8.49 8.04 -4.06
CA PHE A 33 -7.16 8.57 -3.79
C PHE A 33 -7.15 10.09 -3.93
N THR A 34 -6.31 10.77 -3.15
CA THR A 34 -6.04 12.21 -3.31
C THR A 34 -4.69 12.46 -3.98
N LYS A 35 -4.48 13.67 -4.49
CA LYS A 35 -3.19 14.10 -5.06
C LYS A 35 -2.06 14.06 -4.04
N ASP A 36 -2.39 14.24 -2.77
CA ASP A 36 -1.41 14.24 -1.69
C ASP A 36 -1.05 12.81 -1.25
N GLY A 37 -1.72 11.78 -1.76
CA GLY A 37 -1.45 10.38 -1.42
C GLY A 37 -2.33 9.82 -0.30
N ASP A 38 -3.43 10.50 0.05
CA ASP A 38 -4.43 9.90 0.94
C ASP A 38 -5.23 8.83 0.19
N ARG A 39 -5.61 7.76 0.89
CA ARG A 39 -6.23 6.57 0.29
C ARG A 39 -7.44 6.13 1.09
N LEU A 40 -8.56 5.93 0.42
CA LEU A 40 -9.73 5.27 0.97
C LEU A 40 -9.78 3.81 0.52
N GLY A 41 -9.69 2.88 1.48
CA GLY A 41 -9.93 1.45 1.23
C GLY A 41 -11.43 1.07 1.30
N HIS A 42 -11.74 -0.22 1.13
CA HIS A 42 -13.11 -0.74 1.28
C HIS A 42 -13.61 -0.81 2.74
N GLY A 43 -12.85 -0.28 3.71
CA GLY A 43 -13.24 -0.25 5.12
C GLY A 43 -13.11 -1.61 5.82
N MET A 44 -11.88 -2.01 6.18
CA MET A 44 -11.56 -3.10 7.13
C MET A 44 -10.13 -2.96 7.71
N GLY A 45 -9.40 -1.88 7.40
CA GLY A 45 -8.02 -1.68 7.88
C GLY A 45 -7.04 -2.80 7.52
N TYR A 46 -7.26 -3.53 6.42
CA TYR A 46 -6.44 -4.71 6.08
C TYR A 46 -4.99 -4.31 5.79
N TYR A 47 -4.81 -3.33 4.90
CA TYR A 47 -3.49 -2.85 4.49
C TYR A 47 -2.78 -2.12 5.62
N ASP A 48 -3.52 -1.35 6.42
CA ASP A 48 -2.96 -0.56 7.52
C ASP A 48 -2.39 -1.49 8.60
N ARG A 49 -3.11 -2.58 8.94
CA ARG A 49 -2.60 -3.64 9.81
C ARG A 49 -1.36 -4.33 9.26
N MET A 50 -1.37 -4.67 7.97
CA MET A 50 -0.25 -5.34 7.34
C MET A 50 1.00 -4.43 7.23
N LEU A 51 0.83 -3.13 6.98
CA LEU A 51 1.90 -2.14 7.01
C LEU A 51 2.46 -1.96 8.43
N ALA A 52 1.59 -1.92 9.44
CA ALA A 52 2.00 -1.89 10.84
C ALA A 52 2.81 -3.14 11.21
N ASP A 53 2.34 -4.33 10.83
CA ASP A 53 3.05 -5.60 11.07
C ASP A 53 4.40 -5.64 10.34
N HIS A 54 4.46 -5.16 9.10
CA HIS A 54 5.71 -5.06 8.34
C HIS A 54 6.69 -4.10 9.02
N LYS A 55 6.23 -2.91 9.42
CA LYS A 55 7.05 -1.93 10.15
C LYS A 55 7.55 -2.49 11.48
N ASN A 56 6.69 -3.19 12.24
CA ASN A 56 7.07 -3.82 13.51
C ASN A 56 8.12 -4.91 13.30
N ARG A 57 8.01 -5.68 12.22
CA ARG A 57 8.93 -6.80 11.93
C ARG A 57 10.27 -6.34 11.36
N PHE A 58 10.28 -5.29 10.54
CA PHE A 58 11.46 -4.90 9.75
C PHE A 58 12.01 -3.51 10.07
N GLY A 59 11.35 -2.74 10.93
CA GLY A 59 11.77 -1.40 11.34
C GLY A 59 11.59 -0.31 10.28
N LYS A 60 11.00 -0.62 9.12
CA LYS A 60 10.77 0.31 8.02
C LYS A 60 9.50 -0.04 7.25
N LEU A 61 8.88 0.95 6.61
CA LEU A 61 7.83 0.73 5.61
C LEU A 61 8.48 0.55 4.22
N PRO A 62 7.84 -0.20 3.30
CA PRO A 62 8.21 -0.17 1.88
C PRO A 62 7.84 1.18 1.24
N LEU A 63 8.26 1.42 0.01
CA LEU A 63 7.61 2.43 -0.83
C LEU A 63 6.16 2.03 -1.08
N MET A 64 5.24 2.99 -1.00
CA MET A 64 3.80 2.78 -1.05
C MET A 64 3.19 3.64 -2.14
N TYR A 65 2.72 2.99 -3.22
CA TYR A 65 2.07 3.69 -4.33
C TYR A 65 0.65 3.19 -4.55
N GLY A 66 -0.27 4.12 -4.79
CA GLY A 66 -1.61 3.82 -5.25
C GLY A 66 -1.62 3.63 -6.77
N LEU A 67 -2.36 2.64 -7.26
CA LEU A 67 -2.74 2.59 -8.68
C LEU A 67 -4.19 3.03 -8.81
N SER A 68 -4.42 4.06 -9.62
CA SER A 68 -5.71 4.72 -9.71
C SER A 68 -6.18 4.86 -11.16
N LEU A 69 -7.47 4.66 -11.39
CA LEU A 69 -8.14 5.23 -12.54
C LEU A 69 -8.41 6.72 -12.31
N THR A 70 -8.66 7.46 -13.38
CA THR A 70 -9.01 8.90 -13.28
C THR A 70 -10.24 9.14 -12.40
N GLN A 71 -11.24 8.26 -12.44
CA GLN A 71 -12.49 8.37 -11.64
C GLN A 71 -12.28 8.14 -10.14
N GLN A 72 -11.14 7.58 -9.73
CA GLN A 72 -10.83 7.32 -8.33
C GLN A 72 -10.04 8.48 -7.69
N MET A 73 -9.64 9.49 -8.48
CA MET A 73 -9.00 10.69 -7.95
C MET A 73 -10.06 11.67 -7.44
N VAL A 74 -9.95 12.06 -6.17
CA VAL A 74 -10.87 12.98 -5.48
C VAL A 74 -10.07 14.04 -4.70
N ASP A 75 -10.73 15.14 -4.32
CA ASP A 75 -10.09 16.22 -3.57
C ASP A 75 -9.79 15.84 -2.11
N SER A 76 -10.63 15.00 -1.51
CA SER A 76 -10.47 14.56 -0.12
C SER A 76 -11.12 13.20 0.11
N VAL A 77 -10.59 12.45 1.08
CA VAL A 77 -11.18 11.21 1.60
C VAL A 77 -11.30 11.30 3.13
N PRO A 78 -12.27 10.60 3.75
CA PRO A 78 -12.28 10.45 5.20
C PRO A 78 -11.06 9.63 5.64
N LEU A 79 -10.38 10.09 6.67
CA LEU A 79 -9.21 9.44 7.25
C LEU A 79 -9.44 9.12 8.73
N GLY A 80 -8.93 7.98 9.18
CA GLY A 80 -8.81 7.59 10.57
C GLY A 80 -7.39 7.76 11.09
N GLU A 81 -7.22 7.64 12.41
CA GLU A 81 -5.94 7.84 13.11
C GLU A 81 -4.83 6.85 12.70
N THR A 82 -5.21 5.72 12.13
CA THR A 82 -4.30 4.63 11.74
C THR A 82 -4.01 4.60 10.23
N ASP A 83 -4.63 5.49 9.45
CA ASP A 83 -4.39 5.55 8.01
C ASP A 83 -2.99 6.06 7.71
N ILE A 84 -2.31 5.34 6.81
CA ILE A 84 -0.95 5.66 6.39
C ILE A 84 -1.01 6.32 5.02
N LYS A 85 -0.45 7.54 4.94
CA LYS A 85 -0.32 8.29 3.69
C LYS A 85 0.64 7.58 2.73
N LEU A 86 0.26 7.48 1.46
CA LEU A 86 1.07 6.89 0.41
C LEU A 86 2.21 7.84 0.00
N ASP A 87 3.28 7.29 -0.57
CA ASP A 87 4.37 8.08 -1.16
C ASP A 87 3.93 8.72 -2.50
N GLY A 88 2.90 8.16 -3.14
CA GLY A 88 2.30 8.75 -4.33
C GLY A 88 1.19 7.90 -4.93
N VAL A 89 0.59 8.41 -6.01
CA VAL A 89 -0.47 7.74 -6.76
C VAL A 89 -0.12 7.79 -8.24
N ILE A 90 -0.07 6.63 -8.88
CA ILE A 90 0.08 6.50 -10.34
C ILE A 90 -1.31 6.37 -10.92
N ARG A 91 -1.67 7.31 -11.79
CA ARG A 91 -2.96 7.37 -12.45
C ARG A 91 -2.85 6.86 -13.89
N ALA A 92 -3.79 6.02 -14.31
CA ALA A 92 -3.96 5.68 -15.72
C ALA A 92 -4.56 6.88 -16.47
N GLU A 93 -3.90 7.31 -17.54
CA GLU A 93 -4.39 8.34 -18.48
C GLU A 93 -5.33 7.75 -19.52
#